data_AF-A0A7C6TBK7-F1
#
_entry.id   AF-A0A7C6TBK7-F1
#
_cell.length_a   1.000
_cell.length_b   1.000
_cell.length_c   1.000
_cell.angle_alpha   90.00
_cell.angle_beta   90.00
_cell.angle_gamma   90.00
#
_symmetry.space_group_name_H-M   'P 1'
#
loop_
_entity.id
_entity.type
_entity.pdbx_description
1 polymer ?
#
loop_
_entity_poly.entity_id
_entity_poly.type
_entity_poly.pdbx_seq_one_letter_code
_entity_poly.pdbx_strand_id
1 'polypeptide(L)'
;MLDENESAARDQLGKAEESALKQLLERSPGFEQCVGDYAIAVATGGARGAWVWHAGALHWRNPSPSENQHVEVVVRDAVDGRFIPGLSVYVTLSTPGGQELGTKVQPFLWHPFLYHYGANWCIPKEGDYTVTVRVEPATFPRHGKGMGERYTREEVAVFAGLRMEPALKEE
;
A
#
# COMPACT_ATOMS: atom_id res chain seq x y z
N MET A 1 -14.60 -5.18 25.62
CA MET A 1 -14.05 -6.48 25.17
C MET A 1 -15.01 -6.94 24.10
N LEU A 2 -14.50 -7.37 22.94
CA LEU A 2 -15.38 -7.97 21.94
C LEU A 2 -15.96 -9.26 22.53
N ASP A 3 -17.19 -9.60 22.17
CA ASP A 3 -17.67 -10.95 22.46
C ASP A 3 -17.00 -11.98 21.52
N GLU A 4 -17.26 -13.27 21.75
CA GLU A 4 -16.63 -14.35 20.98
C GLU A 4 -17.04 -14.32 19.50
N ASN A 5 -18.29 -13.93 19.20
CA ASN A 5 -18.79 -13.84 17.83
C ASN A 5 -18.15 -12.67 17.08
N GLU A 6 -18.04 -11.51 17.73
CA GLU A 6 -17.36 -10.33 17.19
C GLU A 6 -15.88 -10.60 16.93
N SER A 7 -15.21 -11.32 17.83
CA SER A 7 -13.81 -11.73 17.68
C SER A 7 -13.62 -12.69 16.51
N ALA A 8 -14.48 -13.71 16.39
CA ALA A 8 -14.43 -14.67 15.29
C ALA A 8 -14.70 -14.00 13.92
N ALA A 9 -15.68 -13.10 13.86
CA ALA A 9 -15.98 -12.34 12.65
C ALA A 9 -14.82 -11.43 12.24
N ARG A 10 -14.19 -10.73 13.21
CA ARG A 10 -13.00 -9.91 12.98
C ARG A 10 -11.87 -10.73 12.38
N ASP A 11 -11.55 -11.88 12.97
CA ASP A 11 -10.44 -12.72 12.54
C ASP A 11 -10.72 -13.35 11.16
N GLN A 12 -11.99 -13.64 10.84
CA GLN A 12 -12.38 -14.10 9.51
C GLN A 12 -12.14 -13.04 8.43
N LEU A 13 -12.44 -11.76 8.72
CA LEU A 13 -12.14 -10.66 7.79
C LEU A 13 -10.64 -10.53 7.54
N GLY A 14 -9.82 -10.62 8.60
CA GLY A 14 -8.36 -10.59 8.48
C GLY A 14 -7.80 -11.69 7.59
N LYS A 15 -8.30 -12.92 7.74
CA LYS A 15 -7.90 -14.07 6.91
C LYS A 15 -8.28 -13.89 5.45
N ALA A 16 -9.44 -13.28 5.18
CA ALA A 16 -9.87 -12.98 3.82
C ALA A 16 -8.94 -11.95 3.15
N GLU A 17 -8.59 -10.88 3.87
CA GLU A 17 -7.62 -9.88 3.44
C GLU A 17 -6.25 -10.50 3.15
N GLU A 18 -5.74 -11.34 4.06
CA GLU A 18 -4.47 -12.05 3.87
C GLU A 18 -4.48 -12.94 2.64
N SER A 19 -5.58 -13.66 2.40
CA SER A 19 -5.73 -14.52 1.23
C SER A 19 -5.75 -13.73 -0.09
N ALA A 20 -6.38 -12.55 -0.10
CA ALA A 20 -6.36 -11.66 -1.26
C ALA A 20 -4.96 -11.07 -1.49
N LEU A 21 -4.27 -10.63 -0.44
CA LEU A 21 -2.89 -10.14 -0.52
C LEU A 21 -1.94 -11.22 -1.06
N LYS A 22 -2.06 -12.46 -0.59
CA LYS A 22 -1.23 -13.56 -1.11
C LYS A 22 -1.40 -13.74 -2.62
N GLN A 23 -2.62 -13.68 -3.12
CA GLN A 23 -2.90 -13.75 -4.56
C GLN A 23 -2.34 -12.56 -5.35
N LEU A 24 -2.29 -11.36 -4.76
CA LEU A 24 -1.63 -10.20 -5.36
C LEU A 24 -0.12 -10.45 -5.51
N LEU A 25 0.53 -10.89 -4.43
CA LEU A 25 1.98 -11.13 -4.38
C LEU A 25 2.42 -12.35 -5.21
N GLU A 26 1.53 -13.31 -5.48
CA GLU A 26 1.79 -14.41 -6.42
C GLU A 26 1.85 -13.93 -7.89
N ARG A 27 1.24 -12.78 -8.20
CA ARG A 27 1.08 -12.28 -9.58
C ARG A 27 1.92 -11.04 -9.90
N SER A 28 2.47 -10.40 -8.87
CA SER A 28 3.18 -9.13 -8.98
C SER A 28 4.46 -9.19 -8.14
N PRO A 29 5.56 -8.60 -8.60
CA PRO A 29 6.74 -8.41 -7.74
C PRO A 29 6.34 -7.66 -6.48
N GLY A 30 6.74 -8.18 -5.32
CA GLY A 30 6.34 -7.62 -4.06
C GLY A 30 6.86 -8.40 -2.86
N PHE A 31 6.72 -7.78 -1.70
CA PHE A 31 7.18 -8.29 -0.41
C PHE A 31 6.22 -7.85 0.69
N GLU A 32 6.27 -8.54 1.82
CA GLU A 32 5.57 -8.16 3.04
C GLU A 32 6.53 -8.19 4.23
N GLN A 33 6.36 -7.25 5.16
CA GLN A 33 7.06 -7.25 6.45
C GLN A 33 6.15 -6.73 7.57
N CYS A 34 6.39 -7.19 8.79
CA CYS A 34 5.77 -6.63 9.98
C CYS A 34 6.68 -5.57 10.59
N VAL A 35 6.11 -4.39 10.89
CA VAL A 35 6.79 -3.29 11.57
C VAL A 35 5.83 -2.62 12.56
N GLY A 36 6.22 -2.57 13.83
CA GLY A 36 5.37 -2.05 14.90
C GLY A 36 4.02 -2.75 14.96
N ASP A 37 2.94 -1.96 14.89
CA ASP A 37 1.55 -2.44 14.88
C ASP A 37 1.06 -2.92 13.51
N TYR A 38 1.88 -2.84 12.47
CA TYR A 38 1.48 -3.04 11.08
C TYR A 38 2.11 -4.27 10.44
N ALA A 39 1.35 -4.93 9.58
CA ALA A 39 1.86 -5.75 8.49
C ALA A 39 1.75 -4.94 7.20
N ILE A 40 2.89 -4.61 6.60
CA ILE A 40 2.99 -3.75 5.41
C ILE A 40 3.47 -4.60 4.25
N ALA A 41 2.69 -4.62 3.18
CA ALA A 41 3.09 -5.22 1.91
C ALA A 41 3.22 -4.17 0.82
N VAL A 42 4.17 -4.40 -0.09
CA VAL A 42 4.35 -3.62 -1.30
C VAL A 42 4.24 -4.56 -2.49
N ALA A 43 3.49 -4.13 -3.51
CA ALA A 43 3.46 -4.77 -4.82
C ALA A 43 3.68 -3.72 -5.91
N THR A 44 4.23 -4.13 -7.04
CA THR A 44 4.46 -3.24 -8.18
C THR A 44 3.95 -3.82 -9.48
N GLY A 45 3.51 -2.93 -10.37
CA GLY A 45 3.10 -3.29 -11.73
C GLY A 45 3.16 -2.09 -12.67
N GLY A 46 2.68 -2.26 -13.90
CA GLY A 46 2.56 -1.14 -14.85
C GLY A 46 1.69 -0.01 -14.31
N ALA A 47 1.97 1.23 -14.73
CA ALA A 47 1.19 2.40 -14.33
C ALA A 47 -0.32 2.20 -14.63
N ARG A 48 -1.18 2.64 -13.71
CA ARG A 48 -2.63 2.43 -13.82
C ARG A 48 -3.42 3.73 -13.84
N GLY A 49 -4.51 3.73 -14.61
CA GLY A 49 -5.53 4.78 -14.54
C GLY A 49 -6.41 4.62 -13.31
N ALA A 50 -7.02 5.71 -12.86
CA ALA A 50 -7.93 5.69 -11.71
C ALA A 50 -9.04 6.73 -11.87
N TRP A 51 -10.20 6.45 -11.27
CA TRP A 51 -11.23 7.45 -11.04
C TRP A 51 -10.78 8.40 -9.93
N VAL A 52 -10.77 9.70 -10.22
CA VAL A 52 -10.40 10.74 -9.26
C VAL A 52 -11.53 11.75 -9.13
N TRP A 53 -11.78 12.22 -7.91
CA TRP A 53 -12.70 13.33 -7.69
C TRP A 53 -12.03 14.64 -8.10
N HIS A 54 -12.64 15.37 -9.03
CA HIS A 54 -12.15 16.67 -9.48
C HIS A 54 -13.33 17.56 -9.85
N ALA A 55 -13.31 18.83 -9.45
CA ALA A 55 -14.33 19.82 -9.78
C ALA A 55 -15.80 19.37 -9.51
N GLY A 56 -16.02 18.57 -8.46
CA GLY A 56 -17.36 18.13 -8.06
C GLY A 56 -17.89 16.88 -8.77
N ALA A 57 -17.06 16.18 -9.55
CA ALA A 57 -17.43 14.93 -10.21
C ALA A 57 -16.27 13.92 -10.24
N LEU A 58 -16.57 12.66 -10.60
CA LEU A 58 -15.57 11.64 -10.88
C LEU A 58 -15.07 11.76 -12.32
N HIS A 59 -13.75 11.74 -12.48
CA HIS A 59 -13.07 11.75 -13.76
C HIS A 59 -12.09 10.58 -13.86
N TRP A 60 -12.09 9.88 -14.99
CA TRP A 60 -11.06 8.89 -15.26
C TRP A 60 -9.76 9.59 -15.62
N ARG A 61 -8.70 9.32 -14.86
CA ARG A 61 -7.36 9.86 -15.10
C ARG A 61 -6.43 8.72 -15.51
N ASN A 62 -5.97 8.76 -16.75
CA ASN A 62 -4.88 7.90 -17.22
C ASN A 62 -3.54 8.32 -16.59
N PRO A 63 -2.54 7.40 -16.52
CA PRO A 63 -1.17 7.78 -16.21
C PRO A 63 -0.67 8.87 -17.16
N SER A 64 0.19 9.76 -16.64
CA SER A 64 0.89 10.72 -17.50
C SER A 64 1.84 9.99 -18.47
N PRO A 65 2.26 10.63 -19.58
CA PRO A 65 3.13 9.97 -20.56
C PRO A 65 4.48 9.45 -20.03
N SER A 66 4.94 9.95 -18.88
CA SER A 66 6.19 9.53 -18.23
C SER A 66 5.98 8.49 -17.12
N GLU A 67 4.75 8.35 -16.61
CA GLU A 67 4.44 7.35 -15.58
C GLU A 67 4.37 5.95 -16.20
N ASN A 68 5.18 5.04 -15.66
CA ASN A 68 5.38 3.71 -16.23
C ASN A 68 5.35 2.59 -15.19
N GLN A 69 5.22 2.92 -13.90
CA GLN A 69 5.03 1.97 -12.81
C GLN A 69 3.94 2.42 -11.87
N HIS A 70 3.30 1.48 -11.19
CA HIS A 70 2.41 1.70 -10.07
C HIS A 70 2.98 0.97 -8.85
N VAL A 71 3.07 1.67 -7.72
CA VAL A 71 3.48 1.08 -6.44
C VAL A 71 2.24 1.01 -5.57
N GLU A 72 1.87 -0.20 -5.17
CA GLU A 72 0.75 -0.51 -4.28
C GLU A 72 1.30 -0.82 -2.88
N VAL A 73 0.69 -0.24 -1.85
CA VAL A 73 1.03 -0.46 -0.44
C VAL A 73 -0.22 -0.89 0.30
N VAL A 74 -0.20 -2.12 0.83
CA VAL A 74 -1.28 -2.65 1.66
C VAL A 74 -0.83 -2.57 3.11
N VAL A 75 -1.55 -1.80 3.94
CA VAL A 75 -1.24 -1.66 5.36
C VAL A 75 -2.33 -2.33 6.17
N ARG A 76 -1.96 -3.40 6.85
CA ARG A 76 -2.86 -4.22 7.66
C ARG A 76 -2.47 -4.16 9.12
N ASP A 77 -3.44 -4.47 9.97
CA ASP A 77 -3.19 -4.71 11.38
C ASP A 77 -2.34 -5.98 11.57
N ALA A 78 -1.22 -5.87 12.30
CA ALA A 78 -0.35 -7.03 12.51
C ALA A 78 -0.98 -8.13 13.40
N VAL A 79 -2.00 -7.81 14.19
CA VAL A 79 -2.64 -8.76 15.12
C VAL A 79 -3.82 -9.45 14.47
N ASP A 80 -4.71 -8.69 13.82
CA ASP A 80 -5.95 -9.23 13.26
C ASP A 80 -5.99 -9.26 11.73
N GLY A 81 -4.95 -8.78 11.04
CA GLY A 81 -4.75 -8.96 9.60
C GLY A 81 -5.65 -8.11 8.70
N ARG A 82 -6.51 -7.25 9.27
CA ARG A 82 -7.44 -6.41 8.48
C ARG A 82 -6.74 -5.19 7.91
N PHE A 83 -7.16 -4.76 6.73
CA PHE A 83 -6.73 -3.49 6.14
C PHE A 83 -7.10 -2.28 7.02
N ILE A 84 -6.18 -1.32 7.14
CA ILE A 84 -6.39 -0.09 7.93
C ILE A 84 -6.56 1.11 6.98
N PRO A 85 -7.79 1.64 6.81
CA PRO A 85 -8.03 2.85 6.02
C PRO A 85 -7.68 4.13 6.78
N GLY A 86 -7.57 5.25 6.06
CA GLY A 86 -7.41 6.58 6.65
C GLY A 86 -6.00 6.88 7.21
N LEU A 87 -5.00 6.09 6.85
CA LEU A 87 -3.60 6.33 7.19
C LEU A 87 -2.97 7.35 6.23
N SER A 88 -1.98 8.09 6.74
CA SER A 88 -1.06 8.88 5.91
C SER A 88 0.15 8.01 5.57
N VAL A 89 0.20 7.55 4.32
CA VAL A 89 1.25 6.65 3.81
C VAL A 89 2.11 7.40 2.81
N TYR A 90 3.43 7.26 2.94
CA TYR A 90 4.41 7.82 2.03
C TYR A 90 5.31 6.72 1.51
N VAL A 91 5.72 6.85 0.25
CA VAL A 91 6.75 5.99 -0.34
C VAL A 91 7.87 6.85 -0.84
N THR A 92 9.08 6.47 -0.47
CA THR A 92 10.33 6.91 -1.09
C THR A 92 10.84 5.80 -1.99
N LEU A 93 11.11 6.11 -3.26
CA LEU A 93 11.64 5.16 -4.22
C LEU A 93 13.10 5.49 -4.54
N SER A 94 13.98 4.49 -4.42
CA SER A 94 15.41 4.62 -4.72
C SER A 94 15.83 3.64 -5.81
N THR A 95 16.66 4.12 -6.73
CA THR A 95 17.27 3.34 -7.82
C THR A 95 18.17 2.22 -7.29
N PRO A 96 18.56 1.25 -8.14
CA PRO A 96 19.53 0.21 -7.74
C PRO A 96 20.88 0.76 -7.27
N GLY A 97 21.26 1.96 -7.72
CA GLY A 97 22.48 2.64 -7.28
C GLY A 97 22.32 3.43 -5.97
N GLY A 98 21.16 3.37 -5.33
CA GLY A 98 20.87 4.06 -4.06
C GLY A 98 20.44 5.52 -4.22
N GLN A 99 20.39 6.07 -5.43
CA GLN A 99 19.86 7.41 -5.67
C GLN A 99 18.34 7.43 -5.44
N GLU A 100 17.85 8.33 -4.59
CA GLU A 100 16.42 8.59 -4.41
C GLU A 100 15.83 9.25 -5.67
N LEU A 101 14.75 8.67 -6.20
CA LEU A 101 13.93 9.25 -7.26
C LEU A 101 12.93 10.27 -6.72
N GLY A 102 12.53 10.09 -5.45
CA GLY A 102 11.74 11.04 -4.69
C GLY A 102 10.81 10.34 -3.70
N THR A 103 10.04 11.16 -3.00
CA THR A 103 9.05 10.75 -2.02
C THR A 103 7.65 11.22 -2.44
N LYS A 104 6.65 10.33 -2.41
CA LYS A 104 5.25 10.64 -2.72
C LYS A 104 4.32 10.19 -1.61
N VAL A 105 3.26 10.97 -1.37
CA VAL A 105 2.09 10.49 -0.64
C VAL A 105 1.40 9.41 -1.46
N GLN A 106 1.00 8.33 -0.81
CA GLN A 106 0.22 7.24 -1.38
C GLN A 106 -1.24 7.44 -0.97
N PRO A 107 -2.12 7.97 -1.83
CA PRO A 107 -3.54 8.11 -1.50
C PRO A 107 -4.20 6.75 -1.34
N PHE A 108 -5.21 6.68 -0.46
CA PHE A 108 -6.08 5.52 -0.36
C PHE A 108 -6.83 5.31 -1.69
N LEU A 109 -6.82 4.07 -2.17
CA LEU A 109 -7.53 3.62 -3.35
C LEU A 109 -8.52 2.53 -2.96
N TRP A 110 -9.79 2.81 -3.25
CA TRP A 110 -10.78 1.75 -3.37
C TRP A 110 -10.49 0.97 -4.65
N HIS A 111 -10.45 -0.36 -4.54
CA HIS A 111 -10.24 -1.26 -5.65
C HIS A 111 -11.16 -2.48 -5.49
N PRO A 112 -11.77 -2.99 -6.57
CA PRO A 112 -12.73 -4.10 -6.46
C PRO A 112 -12.11 -5.41 -5.96
N PHE A 113 -10.78 -5.54 -6.03
CA PHE A 113 -10.05 -6.73 -5.54
C PHE A 113 -9.49 -6.56 -4.12
N LEU A 114 -8.61 -5.56 -3.90
CA LEU A 114 -7.92 -5.35 -2.64
C LEU A 114 -7.66 -3.86 -2.41
N TYR A 115 -8.06 -3.34 -1.25
CA TYR A 115 -7.79 -1.96 -0.89
C TYR A 115 -6.29 -1.74 -0.64
N HIS A 116 -5.79 -0.61 -1.11
CA HIS A 116 -4.38 -0.26 -0.97
C HIS A 116 -4.20 1.25 -1.01
N TYR A 117 -3.01 1.69 -0.65
CA TYR A 117 -2.51 3.03 -0.92
C TYR A 117 -1.61 2.95 -2.14
N GLY A 118 -1.73 3.85 -3.11
CA GLY A 118 -0.98 3.68 -4.35
C GLY A 118 -0.85 4.92 -5.21
N ALA A 119 0.23 4.96 -5.98
CA ALA A 119 0.55 6.04 -6.90
C ALA A 119 1.41 5.54 -8.04
N ASN A 120 1.27 6.20 -9.19
CA ASN A 120 2.14 5.96 -10.31
C ASN A 120 3.52 6.62 -10.11
N TRP A 121 4.54 6.03 -10.71
CA TRP A 121 5.93 6.46 -10.67
C TRP A 121 6.54 6.47 -12.07
N CYS A 122 7.60 7.25 -12.21
CA CYS A 122 8.43 7.30 -13.40
C CYS A 122 9.78 6.68 -13.04
N ILE A 123 10.05 5.46 -13.51
CA ILE A 123 11.38 4.86 -13.35
C ILE A 123 12.18 4.99 -14.65
N PRO A 124 13.48 5.30 -14.58
CA PRO A 124 14.28 5.60 -15.77
C PRO A 124 14.77 4.36 -16.53
N LYS A 125 14.88 3.22 -15.83
CA LYS A 125 15.42 1.98 -16.39
C LYS A 125 14.97 0.77 -15.59
N GLU A 126 15.11 -0.41 -16.18
CA GLU A 126 14.94 -1.67 -15.46
C GLU A 126 15.99 -1.82 -14.34
N GLY A 127 15.58 -2.43 -13.23
CA GLY A 127 16.49 -2.81 -12.16
C GLY A 127 15.80 -3.17 -10.86
N ASP A 128 16.61 -3.40 -9.83
CA ASP A 128 16.17 -3.78 -8.49
C ASP A 128 16.12 -2.55 -7.60
N TYR A 129 14.91 -2.02 -7.43
CA TYR A 129 14.66 -0.78 -6.69
C TYR A 129 14.50 -1.05 -5.19
N THR A 130 14.67 0.01 -4.40
CA THR A 130 14.32 0.01 -2.98
C THR A 130 13.10 0.89 -2.77
N VAL A 131 12.10 0.34 -2.09
CA VAL A 131 10.88 1.05 -1.68
C VAL A 131 10.93 1.22 -0.16
N THR A 132 10.92 2.46 0.31
CA THR A 132 10.76 2.78 1.72
C THR A 132 9.35 3.30 1.96
N VAL A 133 8.55 2.54 2.71
CA VAL A 133 7.21 2.91 3.14
C VAL A 133 7.29 3.56 4.52
N ARG A 134 6.71 4.74 4.67
CA ARG A 134 6.55 5.43 5.95
C ARG A 134 5.06 5.61 6.24
N VAL A 135 4.62 5.16 7.41
CA VAL A 135 3.25 5.29 7.89
C VAL A 135 3.27 6.22 9.11
N GLU A 136 2.59 7.36 9.02
CA GLU A 136 2.48 8.28 10.15
C GLU A 136 1.51 7.76 11.22
N PRO A 137 1.59 8.25 12.48
CA PRO A 137 0.61 7.91 13.50
C PRO A 137 -0.83 8.16 13.04
N ALA A 138 -1.73 7.21 13.33
CA ALA A 138 -3.13 7.31 12.96
C ALA A 138 -3.86 8.36 13.80
N THR A 139 -4.50 9.33 13.14
CA THR A 139 -5.21 10.44 13.79
C THR A 139 -6.72 10.23 13.91
N PHE A 140 -7.27 9.19 13.27
CA PHE A 140 -8.69 8.88 13.37
C PHE A 140 -9.09 8.33 14.76
N PRO A 141 -10.31 8.61 15.25
CA PRO A 141 -10.80 8.08 16.52
C PRO A 141 -10.97 6.55 16.49
N ARG A 142 -10.77 5.89 17.64
CA ARG A 142 -10.76 4.42 17.76
C ARG A 142 -11.56 3.95 18.96
N HIS A 143 -12.26 2.82 18.81
CA HIS A 143 -12.95 2.13 19.90
C HIS A 143 -12.08 1.01 20.49
N GLY A 144 -12.41 0.60 21.72
CA GLY A 144 -11.76 -0.51 22.42
C GLY A 144 -10.59 -0.03 23.29
N LYS A 145 -10.76 -0.09 24.61
CA LYS A 145 -9.80 0.44 25.59
C LYS A 145 -8.37 -0.15 25.48
N GLY A 146 -8.24 -1.38 24.98
CA GLY A 146 -6.94 -2.00 24.71
C GLY A 146 -6.53 -1.84 23.23
N MET A 147 -7.28 -2.49 22.32
CA MET A 147 -6.96 -2.50 20.89
C MET A 147 -6.88 -1.11 20.24
N GLY A 148 -7.59 -0.11 20.77
CA GLY A 148 -7.59 1.25 20.25
C GLY A 148 -6.34 2.06 20.60
N GLU A 149 -5.49 1.59 21.51
CA GLU A 149 -4.22 2.23 21.93
C GLU A 149 -3.04 1.82 21.02
N ARG A 150 -3.31 1.61 19.73
CA ARG A 150 -2.35 1.20 18.71
C ARG A 150 -2.20 2.27 17.62
N TYR A 151 -1.22 2.09 16.74
CA TYR A 151 -0.94 2.98 15.60
C TYR A 151 -0.51 4.38 16.03
N THR A 152 0.17 4.49 17.18
CA THR A 152 0.50 5.77 17.83
C THR A 152 1.85 6.35 17.42
N ARG A 153 2.63 5.59 16.65
CA ARG A 153 3.99 5.93 16.23
C ARG A 153 4.12 5.92 14.73
N GLU A 154 5.10 6.69 14.25
CA GLU A 154 5.57 6.55 12.89
C GLU A 154 6.32 5.23 12.76
N GLU A 155 6.00 4.47 11.71
CA GLU A 155 6.67 3.22 11.40
C GLU A 155 7.23 3.26 9.98
N VAL A 156 8.42 2.70 9.79
CA VAL A 156 9.15 2.72 8.52
C VAL A 156 9.53 1.29 8.12
N ALA A 157 9.11 0.89 6.93
CA ALA A 157 9.36 -0.40 6.33
C ALA A 157 10.22 -0.23 5.06
N VAL A 158 11.36 -0.91 4.98
CA VAL A 158 12.25 -0.87 3.82
C VAL A 158 12.18 -2.19 3.07
N PHE A 159 11.93 -2.12 1.77
CA PHE A 159 11.85 -3.28 0.87
C PHE A 159 12.89 -3.09 -0.24
N ALA A 160 13.99 -3.83 -0.15
CA ALA A 160 15.03 -3.82 -1.17
C ALA A 160 14.78 -4.94 -2.19
N GLY A 161 15.30 -4.77 -3.41
CA GLY A 161 15.29 -5.83 -4.41
C GLY A 161 13.97 -5.97 -5.17
N LEU A 162 13.10 -4.96 -5.19
CA LEU A 162 11.92 -5.00 -6.04
C LEU A 162 12.32 -4.81 -7.50
N ARG A 163 12.22 -5.88 -8.29
CA ARG A 163 12.42 -5.81 -9.74
C ARG A 163 11.32 -4.95 -10.36
N MET A 164 11.71 -3.88 -11.02
CA MET A 164 10.80 -3.05 -11.81
C MET A 164 11.39 -2.81 -13.19
N GLU A 165 10.53 -2.74 -14.19
CA GLU A 165 10.86 -2.43 -15.57
C GLU A 165 9.95 -1.32 -16.08
N PRO A 166 10.45 -0.34 -16.86
CA PRO A 166 9.58 0.64 -17.50
C PRO A 166 8.54 -0.09 -18.35
N ALA A 167 7.26 -0.05 -17.94
CA ALA A 167 6.21 -0.69 -18.72
C ALA A 167 6.16 -0.04 -20.10
N LEU A 168 6.21 -0.87 -21.15
CA LEU A 168 5.92 -0.42 -22.51
C LEU A 168 4.46 0.02 -22.53
N LYS A 169 4.17 1.19 -23.10
CA LYS A 169 2.79 1.63 -23.29
C LYS A 169 2.10 0.62 -24.21
N GLU A 170 1.09 -0.07 -23.72
CA GLU A 170 0.10 -0.68 -24.61
C GLU A 170 -0.70 0.47 -25.25
N GLU A 171 -0.68 0.52 -26.58
CA GLU A 171 -1.43 1.49 -27.41
C GLU A 171 -2.94 1.24 -27.36
#